data_AF-A0A2T7QDW4-F1
#
_entry.id   AF-A0A2T7QDW4-F1
#
_cell.length_a   1.000
_cell.length_b   1.000
_cell.length_c   1.000
_cell.angle_alpha   90.00
_cell.angle_beta   90.00
_cell.angle_gamma   90.00
#
_symmetry.space_group_name_H-M   'P 1'
#
loop_
_entity.id
_entity.type
_entity.pdbx_description
1 polymer ?
#
loop_
_entity_poly.entity_id
_entity_poly.type
_entity_poly.pdbx_seq_one_letter_code
_entity_poly.pdbx_strand_id
1 'polypeptide(L)'
;MSVKAGDDVVRPHQFDLAKLVRASVNFLGGNAGKAEVLLEKLKNRQTDRICVCEIMELQNANAQFSNVAVLAEKTNNGDMGKGYKVAERQITQEKKQMKAQFFDDIKVNARIAVATDCLSLYIKLRQETTGLKLYDILDADTRSEVK
;
A
#
# COMPACT_ATOMS: atom_id res chain seq x y z
N MET A 1 -13.10 37.83 17.41
CA MET A 1 -13.11 36.45 17.92
C MET A 1 -12.03 35.69 17.17
N SER A 2 -10.95 35.29 17.86
CA SER A 2 -9.76 34.67 17.26
C SER A 2 -9.83 33.17 17.54
N VAL A 3 -9.93 32.37 16.48
CA VAL A 3 -9.87 30.90 16.57
C VAL A 3 -8.39 30.52 16.62
N LYS A 4 -7.94 30.03 17.78
CA LYS A 4 -6.64 29.38 17.92
C LYS A 4 -6.75 28.00 17.29
N ALA A 5 -6.04 27.79 16.18
CA ALA A 5 -5.81 26.45 15.66
C ALA A 5 -4.92 25.71 16.67
N GLY A 6 -5.46 24.66 17.29
CA GLY A 6 -4.67 23.74 18.10
C GLY A 6 -3.70 23.00 17.20
N ASP A 7 -2.47 22.86 17.68
CA ASP A 7 -1.34 22.15 17.07
C ASP A 7 -1.55 20.62 17.01
N ASP A 8 -2.74 20.17 16.61
CA ASP A 8 -2.96 18.77 16.28
C ASP A 8 -2.42 18.53 14.87
N VAL A 9 -1.12 18.25 14.83
CA VAL A 9 -0.46 17.64 13.66
C VAL A 9 -1.24 16.37 13.33
N VAL A 10 -2.17 16.46 12.38
CA VAL A 10 -2.91 15.32 11.81
C VAL A 10 -1.88 14.45 11.09
N ARG A 11 -1.21 13.59 11.85
CA ARG A 11 -0.38 12.53 11.31
C ARG A 11 -1.35 11.51 10.70
N PRO A 12 -1.18 11.08 9.43
CA PRO A 12 -2.02 10.04 8.88
C PRO A 12 -1.89 8.80 9.79
N HIS A 13 -2.98 8.42 10.44
CA HIS A 13 -3.01 7.22 11.27
C HIS A 13 -2.67 6.04 10.35
N GLN A 14 -1.49 5.45 10.56
CA GLN A 14 -0.98 4.31 9.82
C GLN A 14 -2.06 3.21 9.81
N PHE A 15 -2.57 2.88 8.64
CA PHE A 15 -3.63 1.90 8.49
C PHE A 15 -3.12 0.52 8.94
N ASP A 16 -3.67 0.03 10.06
CA ASP A 16 -3.32 -1.27 10.61
C ASP A 16 -4.38 -2.30 10.23
N LEU A 17 -4.13 -3.01 9.13
CA LEU A 17 -5.04 -4.03 8.63
C LEU A 17 -5.32 -5.14 9.66
N ALA A 18 -4.33 -5.51 10.49
CA ALA A 18 -4.55 -6.52 11.52
C ALA A 18 -5.54 -5.99 12.58
N LYS A 19 -5.44 -4.71 12.95
CA LYS A 19 -6.45 -4.06 13.80
C LYS A 19 -7.79 -3.94 13.10
N LEU A 20 -7.84 -3.59 11.81
CA LEU A 20 -9.09 -3.52 11.07
C LEU A 20 -9.76 -4.89 10.99
N VAL A 21 -9.05 -5.92 10.57
CA VAL A 21 -9.59 -7.29 10.47
C VAL A 21 -10.05 -7.78 11.83
N ARG A 22 -9.27 -7.58 12.89
CA ARG A 22 -9.69 -7.91 14.26
C ARG A 22 -10.92 -7.11 14.69
N ALA A 23 -10.96 -5.82 14.40
CA ALA A 23 -12.11 -4.97 14.72
C ALA A 23 -13.36 -5.42 13.96
N SER A 24 -13.25 -5.74 12.67
CA SER A 24 -14.34 -6.23 11.83
C SER A 24 -14.84 -7.61 12.28
N VAL A 25 -13.93 -8.51 12.63
CA VAL A 25 -14.28 -9.85 13.13
C VAL A 25 -14.94 -9.74 14.51
N ASN A 26 -14.40 -8.92 15.41
CA ASN A 26 -15.00 -8.67 16.72
C ASN A 26 -16.37 -7.97 16.59
N PHE A 27 -16.52 -7.05 15.64
CA PHE A 27 -17.80 -6.39 15.32
C PHE A 27 -18.87 -7.38 14.84
N LEU A 28 -18.46 -8.40 14.08
CA LEU A 28 -19.33 -9.49 13.63
C LEU A 28 -19.50 -10.62 14.67
N GLY A 29 -19.04 -10.43 15.91
CA GLY A 29 -19.12 -11.43 16.98
C GLY A 29 -18.18 -12.63 16.82
N GLY A 30 -17.17 -12.52 15.95
CA GLY A 30 -16.09 -13.49 15.83
C GLY A 30 -15.02 -13.31 16.90
N ASN A 31 -14.26 -14.37 17.18
CA ASN A 31 -13.17 -14.35 18.16
C ASN A 31 -11.79 -14.17 17.51
N ALA A 32 -10.79 -13.91 18.36
CA ALA A 32 -9.34 -13.99 18.11
C ALA A 32 -8.99 -14.81 16.86
N GLY A 33 -9.06 -16.13 17.05
CA GLY A 33 -8.62 -17.12 16.07
C GLY A 33 -9.31 -17.03 14.71
N LYS A 34 -10.55 -16.54 14.61
CA LYS A 34 -11.19 -16.32 13.30
C LYS A 34 -10.52 -15.17 12.52
N ALA A 35 -10.02 -14.14 13.20
CA ALA A 35 -9.26 -13.07 12.57
C ALA A 35 -7.89 -13.57 12.06
N GLU A 36 -7.21 -14.39 12.84
CA GLU A 36 -5.97 -15.04 12.41
C GLU A 36 -6.19 -15.99 11.21
N VAL A 37 -7.26 -16.79 11.23
CA VAL A 37 -7.63 -17.67 10.09
C VAL A 37 -8.00 -16.88 8.84
N LEU A 38 -8.71 -15.75 9.00
CA LEU A 38 -9.04 -14.86 7.87
C LEU A 38 -7.77 -14.24 7.27
N LEU A 39 -6.83 -13.79 8.12
CA LEU A 39 -5.54 -13.28 7.67
C LEU A 39 -4.75 -14.34 6.91
N GLU A 40 -4.71 -15.59 7.40
CA GLU A 40 -4.08 -16.71 6.68
C GLU A 40 -4.75 -16.99 5.34
N LYS A 41 -6.09 -16.93 5.26
CA LYS A 41 -6.83 -17.10 4.00
C LYS A 41 -6.53 -15.98 3.01
N LEU A 42 -6.37 -14.74 3.46
CA LEU A 42 -5.97 -13.63 2.60
C LEU A 42 -4.56 -13.87 2.05
N LYS A 43 -3.58 -14.18 2.92
CA LYS A 43 -2.19 -14.45 2.51
C LYS A 43 -2.03 -15.56 1.48
N ASN A 44 -2.87 -16.60 1.57
CA ASN A 44 -2.79 -17.81 0.75
C ASN A 44 -3.80 -17.83 -0.39
N ARG A 45 -4.51 -16.72 -0.62
CA ARG A 45 -5.47 -16.62 -1.72
C ARG A 45 -4.72 -16.68 -3.04
N GLN A 46 -5.03 -17.67 -3.87
CA GLN A 46 -4.69 -17.61 -5.29
C GLN A 46 -5.53 -16.50 -5.91
N THR A 47 -4.85 -15.50 -6.45
CA THR A 47 -5.48 -14.35 -7.10
C THR A 47 -5.06 -14.31 -8.56
N ASP A 48 -5.99 -13.98 -9.43
CA ASP A 48 -5.75 -13.57 -10.82
C ASP A 48 -5.18 -12.15 -10.89
N ARG A 49 -4.39 -11.75 -9.89
CA ARG A 49 -3.85 -10.42 -9.72
C ARG A 49 -2.34 -10.48 -9.75
N ILE A 50 -1.75 -9.39 -10.19
CA ILE A 50 -0.35 -9.10 -10.02
C ILE A 50 -0.24 -7.84 -9.17
N CYS A 51 0.82 -7.78 -8.38
CA CYS A 51 1.15 -6.62 -7.58
C CYS A 51 2.59 -6.21 -7.85
N VAL A 52 2.79 -4.91 -7.99
CA VAL A 52 4.10 -4.26 -7.94
C VAL A 52 4.14 -3.41 -6.68
N CYS A 53 5.25 -3.46 -5.95
CA CYS A 53 5.49 -2.67 -4.74
C CYS A 53 6.84 -1.97 -4.86
N GLU A 54 6.88 -0.70 -4.48
CA GLU A 54 8.12 0.06 -4.26
C GLU A 54 8.18 0.50 -2.80
N ILE A 55 9.26 0.13 -2.10
CA ILE A 55 9.55 0.60 -0.74
C ILE A 55 10.53 1.76 -0.87
N MET A 56 10.20 2.89 -0.26
CA MET A 56 10.87 4.16 -0.49
C MET A 56 11.21 4.88 0.81
N GLU A 57 12.20 5.76 0.70
CA GLU A 57 12.43 6.89 1.60
C GLU A 57 11.88 8.15 0.95
N LEU A 58 11.06 8.88 1.70
CA LEU A 58 10.51 10.17 1.29
C LEU A 58 11.11 11.26 2.15
N GLN A 59 11.53 12.36 1.54
CA GLN A 59 12.13 13.48 2.27
C GLN A 59 11.52 14.79 1.80
N ASN A 60 11.27 15.67 2.76
CA ASN A 60 11.06 17.09 2.51
C ASN A 60 11.90 17.93 3.49
N ALA A 61 11.86 19.25 3.35
CA ALA A 61 12.60 20.18 4.21
C ALA A 61 12.44 19.96 5.72
N ASN A 62 11.31 19.38 6.17
CA ASN A 62 10.95 19.29 7.58
C ASN A 62 10.98 17.86 8.14
N ALA A 63 10.98 16.83 7.29
CA ALA A 63 10.80 15.45 7.71
C ALA A 63 11.37 14.43 6.72
N GLN A 64 11.78 13.29 7.27
CA GLN A 64 12.14 12.09 6.52
C GLN A 64 11.24 10.93 6.93
N PHE A 65 10.73 10.21 5.94
CA PHE A 65 9.85 9.05 6.12
C PHE A 65 10.49 7.83 5.47
N SER A 66 11.03 6.94 6.29
CA SER A 66 11.58 5.66 5.84
C SER A 66 10.51 4.56 5.82
N ASN A 67 10.81 3.51 5.04
CA ASN A 67 10.00 2.28 4.90
C ASN A 67 8.58 2.55 4.43
N VAL A 68 8.41 3.39 3.41
CA VAL A 68 7.10 3.71 2.85
C VAL A 68 6.85 2.86 1.60
N ALA A 69 5.82 2.02 1.64
CA ALA A 69 5.42 1.17 0.52
C ALA A 69 4.31 1.84 -0.30
N VAL A 70 4.52 1.93 -1.61
CA VAL A 70 3.49 2.20 -2.61
C VAL A 70 3.31 0.95 -3.43
N LEU A 71 2.07 0.48 -3.55
CA LEU A 71 1.73 -0.72 -4.30
C LEU A 71 0.82 -0.36 -5.49
N ALA A 72 0.87 -1.15 -6.55
CA ALA A 72 -0.06 -1.06 -7.66
C ALA A 72 -0.52 -2.45 -8.08
N GLU A 73 -1.84 -2.63 -8.13
CA GLU A 73 -2.49 -3.90 -8.46
C GLU A 73 -3.06 -3.86 -9.87
N LYS A 74 -2.93 -4.97 -10.59
CA LYS A 74 -3.51 -5.15 -11.92
C LYS A 74 -4.12 -6.54 -12.05
N THR A 75 -5.25 -6.65 -12.75
CA THR A 75 -5.79 -7.96 -13.15
C THR A 75 -4.86 -8.63 -14.16
N ASN A 76 -4.50 -9.89 -13.88
CA ASN A 76 -3.70 -10.76 -14.72
C ASN A 76 -4.57 -11.44 -15.78
N ASN A 77 -4.58 -10.87 -16.99
CA ASN A 77 -5.32 -11.39 -18.13
C ASN A 77 -4.50 -12.36 -18.99
N GLY A 78 -3.48 -13.02 -18.43
CA GLY A 78 -2.61 -13.97 -19.13
C GLY A 78 -1.31 -13.37 -19.70
N ASP A 79 -1.13 -12.05 -19.64
CA ASP A 79 0.13 -11.36 -19.98
C ASP A 79 0.68 -10.64 -18.73
N MET A 80 1.42 -11.39 -17.91
CA MET A 80 2.03 -10.87 -16.70
C MET A 80 3.05 -9.76 -16.99
N GLY A 81 3.84 -9.89 -18.07
CA GLY A 81 4.88 -8.92 -18.41
C GLY A 81 4.31 -7.54 -18.74
N LYS A 82 3.25 -7.49 -19.54
CA LYS A 82 2.50 -6.25 -19.80
C LYS A 82 1.82 -5.74 -18.54
N GLY A 83 1.22 -6.64 -17.76
CA GLY A 83 0.58 -6.29 -16.51
C GLY A 83 1.53 -5.59 -15.54
N TYR A 84 2.73 -6.15 -15.30
CA TYR A 84 3.72 -5.55 -14.42
C TYR A 84 4.10 -4.16 -14.90
N LYS A 85 4.38 -3.99 -16.21
CA LYS A 85 4.69 -2.67 -16.78
C LYS A 85 3.58 -1.64 -16.56
N VAL A 86 2.31 -2.04 -16.62
CA VAL A 86 1.18 -1.13 -16.36
C VAL A 86 1.14 -0.72 -14.88
N ALA A 87 1.27 -1.67 -13.95
CA ALA A 87 1.34 -1.39 -12.53
C ALA A 87 2.55 -0.51 -12.17
N GLU A 88 3.72 -0.79 -12.74
CA GLU A 88 4.94 0.02 -12.58
C GLU A 88 4.78 1.46 -13.05
N ARG A 89 4.06 1.67 -14.18
CA ARG A 89 3.75 3.01 -14.69
C ARG A 89 2.86 3.77 -13.72
N GLN A 90 1.91 3.09 -13.09
CA GLN A 90 1.02 3.70 -12.11
C GLN A 90 1.80 4.22 -10.90
N ILE A 91 2.70 3.41 -10.34
CA ILE A 91 3.61 3.85 -9.26
C ILE A 91 4.48 5.02 -9.72
N THR A 92 4.98 4.99 -10.96
CA THR A 92 5.80 6.09 -11.50
C THR A 92 5.02 7.40 -11.61
N GLN A 93 3.75 7.35 -12.02
CA GLN A 93 2.88 8.52 -12.05
C GLN A 93 2.62 9.05 -10.64
N GLU A 94 2.32 8.17 -9.70
CA GLU A 94 2.08 8.54 -8.30
C GLU A 94 3.31 9.22 -7.69
N LYS A 95 4.50 8.64 -7.86
CA LYS A 95 5.76 9.25 -7.40
C LYS A 95 5.99 10.65 -7.96
N LYS A 96 5.64 10.88 -9.24
CA LYS A 96 5.75 12.23 -9.83
C LYS A 96 4.80 13.21 -9.14
N GLN A 97 3.58 12.79 -8.81
CA GLN A 97 2.61 13.61 -8.09
C GLN A 97 3.08 13.87 -6.65
N MET A 98 3.53 12.83 -5.94
CA MET A 98 4.11 12.93 -4.61
C MET A 98 5.28 13.94 -4.57
N LYS A 99 6.20 13.86 -5.53
CA LYS A 99 7.34 14.78 -5.62
C LYS A 99 6.90 16.21 -5.94
N ALA A 100 5.91 16.39 -6.81
CA ALA A 100 5.44 17.72 -7.18
C ALA A 100 4.68 18.42 -6.05
N GLN A 101 4.06 17.68 -5.13
CA GLN A 101 3.14 18.24 -4.13
C GLN A 101 3.71 18.24 -2.71
N PHE A 102 4.50 17.23 -2.32
CA PHE A 102 4.76 16.96 -0.90
C PHE A 102 6.22 16.67 -0.53
N PHE A 103 7.03 16.17 -1.48
CA PHE A 103 8.37 15.67 -1.17
C PHE A 103 9.42 16.24 -2.13
N ASP A 104 10.51 16.73 -1.57
CA ASP A 104 11.65 17.24 -2.35
C ASP A 104 12.44 16.08 -2.97
N ASP A 105 12.55 14.98 -2.22
CA ASP A 105 13.25 13.78 -2.68
C ASP A 105 12.48 12.48 -2.38
N ILE A 106 12.61 11.53 -3.30
CA ILE A 106 12.01 10.21 -3.25
C ILE A 106 13.07 9.21 -3.70
N LYS A 107 13.53 8.37 -2.78
CA LYS A 107 14.50 7.32 -3.04
C LYS A 107 13.83 5.96 -2.95
N VAL A 108 13.94 5.17 -4.02
CA VAL A 108 13.45 3.79 -4.04
C VAL A 108 14.53 2.88 -3.45
N ASN A 109 14.21 2.20 -2.35
CA ASN A 109 15.10 1.28 -1.67
C ASN A 109 14.92 -0.17 -2.15
N ALA A 110 13.68 -0.57 -2.44
CA ALA A 110 13.37 -1.90 -2.93
C ALA A 110 12.20 -1.87 -3.90
N ARG A 111 12.23 -2.81 -4.86
CA ARG A 111 11.16 -3.04 -5.83
C ARG A 111 10.82 -4.51 -5.87
N ILE A 112 9.53 -4.82 -5.81
CA ILE A 112 9.01 -6.18 -5.74
C ILE A 112 7.87 -6.29 -6.76
N ALA A 113 7.88 -7.35 -7.56
CA ALA A 113 6.80 -7.66 -8.51
C ALA A 113 6.44 -9.14 -8.40
N VAL A 114 5.17 -9.43 -8.13
CA VAL A 114 4.70 -10.79 -7.79
C VAL A 114 3.29 -11.03 -8.32
N ALA A 115 2.96 -12.30 -8.60
CA ALA A 115 1.63 -12.74 -9.00
C ALA A 115 0.72 -12.99 -7.78
N THR A 116 0.38 -11.93 -7.07
CA THR A 116 -0.59 -11.94 -5.96
C THR A 116 -1.28 -10.57 -5.87
N ASP A 117 -2.36 -10.45 -5.10
CA ASP A 117 -2.97 -9.16 -4.77
C ASP A 117 -2.08 -8.33 -3.84
N CYS A 118 -2.19 -7.01 -3.95
CA CYS A 118 -1.31 -6.10 -3.24
C CYS A 118 -1.54 -6.08 -1.74
N LEU A 119 -2.75 -6.34 -1.28
CA LEU A 119 -3.05 -6.40 0.14
C LEU A 119 -2.32 -7.57 0.80
N SER A 120 -2.41 -8.75 0.20
CA SER A 120 -1.70 -9.96 0.65
C SER A 120 -0.20 -9.77 0.66
N LEU A 121 0.37 -9.13 -0.37
CA LEU A 121 1.79 -8.78 -0.40
C LEU A 121 2.16 -7.83 0.75
N TYR A 122 1.39 -6.75 0.95
CA TYR A 122 1.66 -5.77 2.01
C TYR A 122 1.64 -6.41 3.40
N ILE A 123 0.67 -7.29 3.68
CA ILE A 123 0.59 -8.02 4.95
C ILE A 123 1.89 -8.81 5.19
N LYS A 124 2.35 -9.56 4.18
CA LYS A 124 3.59 -10.36 4.29
C LYS A 124 4.79 -9.45 4.55
N LEU A 125 4.96 -8.39 3.77
CA LEU A 125 6.07 -7.45 3.93
C LEU A 125 6.08 -6.76 5.30
N ARG A 126 4.90 -6.44 5.85
CA ARG A 126 4.79 -5.81 7.18
C ARG A 126 5.16 -6.77 8.32
N GLN A 127 5.02 -8.07 8.12
CA GLN A 127 5.45 -9.08 9.10
C GLN A 127 6.97 -9.24 9.10
N GLU A 128 7.61 -9.12 7.94
CA GLU A 128 9.05 -9.26 7.77
C GLU A 128 9.81 -7.95 8.06
N THR A 129 9.17 -6.80 7.80
CA THR A 129 9.79 -5.47 7.91
C THR A 129 9.12 -4.65 9.00
N THR A 130 9.83 -4.49 10.12
CA THR A 130 9.35 -3.65 11.23
C THR A 130 9.23 -2.19 10.79
N GLY A 131 8.06 -1.59 11.03
CA GLY A 131 7.82 -0.18 10.74
C GLY A 131 7.48 0.14 9.28
N LEU A 132 7.16 -0.86 8.45
CA LEU A 132 6.67 -0.63 7.08
C LEU A 132 5.35 0.16 7.11
N LYS A 133 5.34 1.32 6.45
CA LYS A 133 4.19 2.22 6.30
C LYS A 133 3.58 2.01 4.92
N LEU A 134 2.25 1.87 4.87
CA LEU A 134 1.53 1.91 3.60
C LEU A 134 1.27 3.36 3.23
N TYR A 135 1.65 3.76 2.02
CA TYR A 135 1.17 5.00 1.41
C TYR A 135 -0.17 4.75 0.74
N ASP A 136 -0.18 3.88 -0.28
CA ASP A 136 -1.40 3.53 -1.00
C ASP A 136 -1.27 2.20 -1.76
N ILE A 137 -2.43 1.63 -2.13
CA ILE A 137 -2.57 0.52 -3.09
C ILE A 137 -3.33 1.05 -4.30
N LEU A 138 -2.60 1.32 -5.37
CA LEU A 138 -3.12 1.91 -6.60
C LEU A 138 -3.81 0.85 -7.46
N ASP A 139 -5.03 1.15 -7.92
CA ASP A 139 -5.71 0.34 -8.93
C ASP A 139 -5.18 0.69 -10.33
N ALA A 140 -4.44 -0.23 -10.94
CA ALA A 140 -3.89 -0.07 -12.28
C ALA A 140 -4.81 -0.62 -13.40
N ASP A 141 -5.97 -1.19 -13.06
CA ASP A 141 -7.02 -1.51 -14.03
C ASP A 141 -7.72 -0.22 -14.52
N THR A 142 -8.07 0.68 -13.59
CA THR A 142 -8.88 1.90 -13.84
C THR A 142 -8.29 2.89 -14.86
N ARG A 143 -6.96 2.91 -15.05
CA ARG A 143 -6.29 3.82 -16.01
C ARG A 143 -5.86 3.16 -17.31
N SER A 144 -6.10 1.86 -17.47
CA SER A 144 -5.72 1.10 -18.66
C SER A 144 -6.76 1.10 -19.79
N GLU A 145 -7.91 1.76 -19.57
CA GLU A 145 -9.05 1.80 -20.51
C GLU A 145 -9.16 3.06 -21.38
N VAL A 146 -8.25 4.04 -21.25
CA VAL A 146 -8.25 5.17 -22.18
C VAL A 146 -7.57 4.74 -23.48
N LYS A 147 -8.40 4.26 -24.41
CA LYS A 147 -8.09 4.02 -25.82
C LYS A 147 -7.64 5.29 -26.54
#